data_AF-A0A939RUQ7-F1
#
_entry.id   AF-A0A939RUQ7-F1
#
_cell.length_a   1.000
_cell.length_b   1.000
_cell.length_c   1.000
_cell.angle_alpha   90.00
_cell.angle_beta   90.00
_cell.angle_gamma   90.00
#
_symmetry.space_group_name_H-M   'P 1'
#
loop_
_entity.id
_entity.type
_entity.pdbx_description
1 polymer ?
#
loop_
_entity_poly.entity_id
_entity_poly.type
_entity_poly.pdbx_seq_one_letter_code
_entity_poly.pdbx_strand_id
1 'polypeptide(L)'
;MNVFPDFGAVGASDELASVIGALLTIVLIGAVLTLIVSAIIWAVASSSGNPYAAQKARIGVLVALGTAALAGAGVAWANFLLSVGDTL
;
A
#
# COMPACT_ATOMS: atom_id res chain seq x y z
N MET A 1 -29.81 25.94 -18.58
CA MET A 1 -28.36 25.99 -18.29
C MET A 1 -27.98 24.66 -17.66
N ASN A 2 -27.41 23.74 -18.43
CA ASN A 2 -26.89 22.47 -17.90
C ASN A 2 -25.47 22.75 -17.39
N VAL A 3 -25.33 22.99 -16.09
CA VAL A 3 -24.03 23.15 -15.43
C VAL A 3 -23.64 21.76 -14.94
N PHE A 4 -22.76 21.10 -15.69
CA PHE A 4 -22.12 19.86 -15.28
C PHE A 4 -20.66 20.15 -14.90
N PRO A 5 -20.12 19.47 -13.87
CA PRO A 5 -18.69 19.54 -13.59
C PRO A 5 -17.90 18.99 -14.79
N ASP A 6 -17.04 19.83 -15.37
CA ASP A 6 -16.09 19.42 -16.39
C ASP A 6 -14.89 18.73 -15.73
N PHE A 7 -14.91 17.41 -15.64
CA PHE A 7 -13.78 16.62 -15.14
C PHE A 7 -12.58 16.63 -16.10
N GLY A 8 -12.74 17.09 -17.34
CA GLY A 8 -11.64 17.41 -18.26
C GLY A 8 -10.89 18.69 -17.87
N ALA A 9 -11.50 19.55 -17.05
CA ALA A 9 -10.84 20.73 -16.49
C ALA A 9 -9.93 20.41 -15.29
N VAL A 10 -9.98 19.18 -14.75
CA VAL A 10 -8.93 18.66 -13.85
C VAL A 10 -7.71 18.35 -14.74
N GLY A 11 -6.99 19.40 -15.11
CA GLY A 11 -5.81 19.30 -15.96
C GLY A 11 -4.81 18.30 -15.38
N ALA A 12 -4.26 17.46 -16.26
CA ALA A 12 -3.24 16.45 -15.94
C ALA A 12 -3.73 15.24 -15.11
N SER A 13 -5.00 14.84 -15.21
CA SER A 13 -5.53 13.61 -14.59
C SER A 13 -4.72 12.34 -14.94
N ASP A 14 -4.29 12.20 -16.20
CA ASP A 14 -3.40 11.10 -16.63
C ASP A 14 -2.02 11.15 -15.97
N GLU A 15 -1.46 12.35 -15.83
CA GLU A 15 -0.15 12.54 -15.18
C GLU A 15 -0.25 12.26 -13.67
N LEU A 16 -1.35 12.69 -13.04
CA LEU A 16 -1.63 12.41 -11.64
C LEU A 16 -1.81 10.90 -11.39
N ALA A 17 -2.54 10.20 -12.24
CA ALA A 17 -2.70 8.76 -12.18
C ALA A 17 -1.35 8.03 -12.33
N SER A 18 -0.50 8.49 -13.26
CA SER A 18 0.85 7.98 -13.45
C SER A 18 1.73 8.17 -12.20
N VAL A 19 1.72 9.36 -11.59
CA VAL A 19 2.47 9.66 -10.36
C VAL A 19 1.98 8.81 -9.19
N ILE A 20 0.66 8.66 -9.01
CA ILE A 20 0.08 7.82 -7.96
C ILE A 20 0.49 6.35 -8.16
N GLY A 21 0.44 5.85 -9.39
CA GLY A 21 0.89 4.50 -9.72
C GLY A 21 2.38 4.26 -9.39
N ALA A 22 3.23 5.25 -9.70
CA ALA A 22 4.65 5.21 -9.35
C ALA A 22 4.87 5.18 -7.83
N LEU A 23 4.17 6.04 -7.08
CA LEU A 23 4.26 6.08 -5.60
C LEU A 23 3.80 4.77 -4.97
N LEU A 24 2.71 4.17 -5.45
CA LEU A 24 2.24 2.86 -4.98
C LEU A 24 3.28 1.77 -5.21
N THR A 25 3.96 1.80 -6.35
CA THR A 25 5.03 0.84 -6.66
C THR A 25 6.20 0.99 -5.68
N ILE A 26 6.60 2.22 -5.36
CA ILE A 26 7.66 2.49 -4.38
C ILE A 26 7.27 1.95 -2.99
N VAL A 27 6.02 2.18 -2.56
CA VAL A 27 5.50 1.67 -1.29
C VAL A 27 5.51 0.13 -1.28
N LEU A 28 5.08 -0.50 -2.37
CA LEU A 28 5.05 -1.97 -2.47
C LEU A 28 6.47 -2.56 -2.38
N ILE A 29 7.42 -1.97 -3.09
CA ILE A 29 8.84 -2.38 -3.04
C ILE A 29 9.39 -2.22 -1.62
N GLY A 30 9.13 -1.08 -0.96
CA GLY A 30 9.57 -0.83 0.41
C GLY A 30 8.96 -1.82 1.42
N ALA A 31 7.70 -2.17 1.25
CA ALA A 31 7.02 -3.19 2.07
C ALA A 31 7.68 -4.57 1.88
N VAL A 32 7.95 -4.97 0.63
CA VAL A 32 8.61 -6.25 0.32
C VAL A 32 10.03 -6.31 0.88
N LEU A 33 10.82 -5.26 0.72
CA LEU A 33 12.18 -5.19 1.29
C LEU A 33 12.15 -5.33 2.81
N THR A 34 11.24 -4.64 3.48
CA THR A 34 11.06 -4.73 4.93
C THR A 34 10.65 -6.14 5.35
N LEU A 35 9.73 -6.77 4.61
CA LEU A 35 9.29 -8.14 4.85
C LEU A 35 10.45 -9.14 4.74
N ILE A 36 11.29 -9.01 3.72
CA ILE A 36 12.47 -9.87 3.51
C ILE A 36 13.44 -9.74 4.69
N VAL A 37 13.80 -8.52 5.09
CA VAL A 37 14.71 -8.28 6.23
C VAL A 37 14.14 -8.89 7.51
N SER A 38 12.86 -8.68 7.77
CA SER A 38 12.19 -9.23 8.95
C SER A 38 12.12 -10.76 8.92
N ALA A 39 11.90 -11.39 7.76
CA ALA A 39 11.91 -12.84 7.61
C ALA A 39 13.29 -13.46 7.87
N ILE A 40 14.36 -12.82 7.38
CA ILE A 40 15.75 -13.28 7.62
C ILE A 40 16.07 -13.22 9.11
N ILE A 41 15.78 -12.09 9.78
CA ILE A 41 16.02 -11.93 11.22
C ILE A 41 15.20 -12.96 12.00
N TRP A 42 13.96 -13.21 11.60
CA TRP A 42 13.11 -14.20 12.24
C TRP A 42 13.69 -15.61 12.13
N ALA A 43 14.17 -16.01 10.94
CA ALA A 43 14.78 -17.32 10.72
C ALA A 43 16.05 -17.52 11.59
N VAL A 44 16.96 -16.54 11.57
CA VAL A 44 18.22 -16.59 12.35
C VAL A 44 17.97 -16.55 13.86
N ALA A 45 17.04 -15.70 14.32
CA ALA A 45 16.70 -15.60 15.74
C ALA A 45 16.02 -16.88 16.25
N SER A 46 15.20 -17.52 15.41
CA SER A 46 14.53 -18.77 15.75
C SER A 46 15.52 -19.94 15.84
N SER A 47 16.53 -19.98 14.98
CA SER A 47 17.58 -21.02 15.03
C SER A 47 18.61 -20.80 16.15
N SER A 48 18.85 -19.55 16.55
CA SER A 48 19.80 -19.20 17.63
C SER A 48 19.20 -19.24 19.04
N GLY A 49 17.90 -19.54 19.18
CA GLY A 49 17.24 -19.60 20.49
C GLY A 49 17.07 -18.24 21.16
N ASN A 50 17.07 -17.13 20.40
CA ASN A 50 16.89 -15.78 20.93
C ASN A 50 15.43 -15.29 20.76
N PRO A 51 14.54 -15.51 21.76
CA PRO A 51 13.12 -15.21 21.64
C PRO A 51 12.79 -13.72 21.47
N TYR A 52 13.63 -12.82 22.00
CA TYR A 52 13.42 -11.38 21.91
C TYR A 52 13.60 -10.84 20.49
N ALA A 53 14.62 -11.31 19.76
CA ALA A 53 14.82 -10.93 18.37
C ALA A 53 13.77 -11.58 17.45
N ALA A 54 13.37 -12.83 17.73
CA ALA A 54 12.34 -13.51 16.96
C ALA A 54 10.97 -12.81 17.06
N GLN A 55 10.60 -12.29 18.24
CA GLN A 55 9.36 -11.51 18.41
C GLN A 55 9.39 -10.18 17.65
N LYS A 56 10.48 -9.40 17.75
CA LYS A 56 10.63 -8.15 16.99
C LYS A 56 10.54 -8.38 15.49
N ALA A 57 11.14 -9.45 15.00
CA ALA A 57 11.10 -9.83 13.59
C ALA A 57 9.68 -10.17 13.11
N ARG A 58 8.87 -10.87 13.91
CA ARG A 58 7.45 -11.13 13.61
C ARG A 58 6.64 -9.85 13.49
N ILE A 59 6.86 -8.89 14.39
CA ILE A 59 6.17 -7.58 14.33
C ILE A 59 6.52 -6.87 13.03
N GLY A 60 7.79 -6.89 12.59
CA GLY A 60 8.18 -6.27 11.32
C GLY A 60 7.53 -6.93 10.10
N VAL A 61 7.29 -8.26 10.12
CA VAL A 61 6.51 -8.94 9.07
C VAL A 61 5.06 -8.45 9.08
N LEU A 62 4.43 -8.35 10.26
CA LEU A 62 3.05 -7.88 10.37
C LEU A 62 2.89 -6.43 9.91
N VAL A 63 3.85 -5.57 10.23
CA VAL A 63 3.85 -4.17 9.77
C VAL A 63 3.99 -4.11 8.25
N ALA A 64 4.92 -4.86 7.66
CA ALA A 64 5.10 -4.89 6.20
C ALA A 64 3.85 -5.44 5.47
N LEU A 65 3.18 -6.43 6.06
CA LEU A 65 1.95 -6.99 5.52
C LEU A 65 0.78 -5.99 5.67
N GLY A 66 0.71 -5.29 6.80
CA GLY A 66 -0.26 -4.22 7.03
C GLY A 66 -0.10 -3.04 6.08
N THR A 67 1.13 -2.61 5.78
CA THR A 67 1.37 -1.52 4.82
C THR A 67 1.00 -1.92 3.40
N ALA A 68 1.35 -3.14 2.98
CA ALA A 68 0.94 -3.66 1.66
C ALA A 68 -0.58 -3.78 1.54
N ALA A 69 -1.26 -4.32 2.56
CA ALA A 69 -2.70 -4.43 2.59
C ALA A 69 -3.39 -3.07 2.57
N LEU A 70 -2.89 -2.09 3.33
CA LEU A 70 -3.44 -0.73 3.37
C LEU A 70 -3.27 0.01 2.05
N ALA A 71 -2.12 -0.15 1.38
CA ALA A 71 -1.90 0.43 0.06
C ALA A 71 -2.90 -0.11 -0.97
N GLY A 72 -3.16 -1.43 -0.98
CA GLY A 72 -4.15 -2.04 -1.87
C GLY A 72 -5.60 -1.67 -1.50
N ALA A 73 -5.95 -1.72 -0.21
CA ALA A 73 -7.29 -1.40 0.28
C ALA A 73 -7.67 0.07 0.01
N GLY A 74 -6.71 1.00 0.09
CA GLY A 74 -6.94 2.41 -0.25
C GLY A 74 -7.39 2.61 -1.70
N VAL A 75 -6.74 1.91 -2.64
CA VAL A 75 -7.14 1.96 -4.06
C VAL A 75 -8.51 1.33 -4.28
N ALA A 76 -8.77 0.17 -3.66
CA ALA A 76 -10.07 -0.49 -3.78
C ALA A 76 -11.21 0.37 -3.21
N TRP A 77 -10.98 1.04 -2.07
CA TRP A 77 -11.95 1.93 -1.46
C TRP A 77 -12.24 3.18 -2.30
N ALA A 78 -11.20 3.80 -2.87
CA ALA A 78 -11.38 4.92 -3.78
C ALA A 78 -12.24 4.55 -5.00
N ASN A 79 -11.97 3.39 -5.62
CA ASN A 79 -12.78 2.89 -6.72
C ASN A 79 -14.22 2.60 -6.31
N PHE A 80 -14.45 2.06 -5.12
CA PHE A 80 -15.78 1.85 -4.57
C PHE A 80 -16.56 3.17 -4.44
N LEU A 81 -15.94 4.20 -3.84
CA LEU A 81 -16.58 5.51 -3.67
C LEU A 81 -16.94 6.18 -5.00
N LEU A 82 -16.05 6.07 -5.99
CA LEU A 82 -16.32 6.56 -7.35
C LEU A 82 -17.50 5.81 -7.99
N SER A 83 -17.54 4.49 -7.87
CA SER A 83 -18.65 3.68 -8.38
C SER A 83 -19.97 4.00 -7.70
N VAL A 84 -19.99 4.25 -6.39
CA VAL A 84 -21.21 4.66 -5.67
C VAL A 84 -21.70 6.02 -6.16
N GLY A 85 -20.79 6.98 -6.35
CA GLY A 85 -21.11 8.32 -6.86
C GLY A 85 -21.67 8.31 -8.27
N ASP A 86 -21.23 7.40 -9.14
CA ASP A 86 -21.75 7.25 -10.51
C ASP A 86 -23.18 6.67 -10.54
N THR A 87 -23.54 5.88 -9.51
CA THR A 87 -24.88 5.27 -9.39
C THR A 87 -25.93 6.14 -8.69
N LEU A 88 -25.56 7.33 -8.19
CA LEU A 88 -26.41 8.27 -7.45
C LEU A 88 -26.74 9.51 -8.30
#